data_AF-A0A6N7G9A5-F1
#
_entry.id   AF-A0A6N7G9A5-F1
#
_cell.length_a   1.000
_cell.length_b   1.000
_cell.length_c   1.000
_cell.angle_alpha   90.00
_cell.angle_beta   90.00
_cell.angle_gamma   90.00
#
_symmetry.space_group_name_H-M   'P 1'
#
loop_
_entity.id
_entity.type
_entity.pdbx_description
1 polymer ?
#
loop_
_entity_poly.entity_id
_entity_poly.type
_entity_poly.pdbx_seq_one_letter_code
_entity_poly.pdbx_strand_id
1 'polypeptide(L)'
;MGKRRFAVLACLSAFTLFVGGAIAVAGPPPDKGNSDAVITGSFSDECRDFEADAEKPDGKPKDISYVELHYADGRVVKDESVNSPHYEIDEGPGDEKTHAFVKSGTTTERFDCDGGGGDPPECSDGVDNDGDKKIDYPDDPGCDSPEDDSESPNPQCSDGVDNDGDGKVDYPEDPGCEDPRDDDESDNGGQPECSDGVDNDGDKKIDYPDDPGCESPEDDSESPNPECSDGVDNDGDGKVDADDPECHTDGDATNPDSYDPRDDDESNGGGGDGDFSCRASALRIDASPLSPVIGDPFEPFVANDAKSPCADEDASLINTGDQISGPPGTLTIKAAHAVTEDDNGADAEAGVANVIVKNDVGVEVLRVGVANASATGRCEGGQPVLDGESEIVGLNINGNEVTIPQDDPETPEDESFTEIPLGPLGTVFLNWEDDSGDELTRRAVFFEGSPLGDVIIGEAIADYSGNPCA
;
A
#
# COMPACT_ATOMS: atom_id res chain seq x y z
N MET A 1 32.20 -53.44 20.21
CA MET A 1 31.70 -54.73 20.77
C MET A 1 30.65 -55.23 19.78
N GLY A 2 30.63 -56.45 19.28
CA GLY A 2 31.19 -57.70 19.75
C GLY A 2 30.19 -58.80 19.41
N LYS A 3 30.46 -59.51 18.30
CA LYS A 3 30.16 -60.92 17.99
C LYS A 3 29.08 -61.64 18.81
N ARG A 4 28.24 -62.42 18.11
CA ARG A 4 27.98 -63.89 18.27
C ARG A 4 26.73 -64.25 17.44
N ARG A 5 26.48 -65.45 16.90
CA ARG A 5 27.19 -66.69 16.50
C ARG A 5 26.05 -67.71 16.19
N PHE A 6 26.31 -68.71 15.33
CA PHE A 6 25.57 -70.01 15.15
C PHE A 6 24.19 -69.96 14.47
N ALA A 7 23.70 -70.94 13.70
CA ALA A 7 24.17 -72.25 13.21
C ALA A 7 23.30 -72.69 11.99
N VAL A 8 23.82 -73.66 11.25
CA VAL A 8 23.26 -74.43 10.13
C VAL A 8 22.10 -75.35 10.56
N LEU A 9 21.00 -75.48 9.77
CA LEU A 9 20.44 -76.77 9.27
C LEU A 9 19.24 -76.55 8.31
N ALA A 10 18.99 -77.58 7.48
CA ALA A 10 18.23 -77.57 6.24
C ALA A 10 16.70 -77.87 6.32
N CYS A 11 16.06 -77.72 5.15
CA CYS A 11 14.84 -78.37 4.61
C CYS A 11 13.47 -77.64 4.62
N LEU A 12 12.86 -77.71 3.43
CA LEU A 12 11.43 -77.71 3.05
C LEU A 12 10.61 -76.40 2.96
N SER A 13 10.23 -76.09 1.70
CA SER A 13 8.89 -75.74 1.18
C SER A 13 8.06 -74.58 1.78
N ALA A 14 7.83 -73.55 0.94
CA ALA A 14 6.56 -72.82 0.66
C ALA A 14 6.93 -71.68 -0.34
N PHE A 15 6.46 -71.57 -1.59
CA PHE A 15 5.11 -71.50 -2.16
C PHE A 15 4.33 -70.23 -1.78
N THR A 16 4.39 -69.22 -2.66
CA THR A 16 3.43 -68.15 -2.99
C THR A 16 4.15 -67.26 -4.02
N LEU A 17 3.85 -67.17 -5.33
CA LEU A 17 2.64 -67.30 -6.15
C LEU A 17 1.56 -66.24 -5.85
N PHE A 18 1.61 -65.17 -6.65
CA PHE A 18 0.51 -64.33 -7.16
C PHE A 18 1.09 -63.76 -8.47
N VAL A 19 0.64 -63.95 -9.72
CA VAL A 19 -0.64 -64.38 -10.33
C VAL A 19 -1.88 -63.85 -9.63
N GLY A 20 -2.39 -62.75 -10.15
CA GLY A 20 -3.74 -62.26 -9.90
C GLY A 20 -3.88 -60.94 -10.64
N GLY A 21 -4.76 -60.78 -11.62
CA GLY A 21 -5.74 -61.71 -12.13
C GLY A 21 -6.61 -60.97 -13.13
N ALA A 22 -7.05 -61.69 -14.15
CA ALA A 22 -8.26 -61.32 -14.86
C ALA A 22 -9.35 -61.07 -13.81
N ILE A 23 -9.91 -59.87 -13.79
CA ILE A 23 -11.11 -59.60 -12.99
C ILE A 23 -12.23 -60.39 -13.65
N ALA A 24 -12.56 -61.52 -13.04
CA ALA A 24 -13.78 -62.25 -13.32
C ALA A 24 -14.97 -61.42 -12.81
N VAL A 25 -15.70 -60.82 -13.74
CA VAL A 25 -16.99 -60.21 -13.45
C VAL A 25 -18.00 -61.32 -13.12
N ALA A 26 -18.74 -61.11 -12.03
CA ALA A 26 -19.73 -62.04 -11.49
C ALA A 26 -20.80 -62.44 -12.52
N GLY A 27 -21.21 -63.71 -12.48
CA GLY A 27 -22.22 -64.27 -13.39
C GLY A 27 -23.64 -63.71 -13.19
N PRO A 28 -24.50 -63.79 -14.23
CA PRO A 28 -25.83 -63.16 -14.24
C PRO A 28 -26.91 -63.99 -13.52
N PRO A 29 -27.99 -63.37 -12.97
CA PRO A 29 -29.19 -64.10 -12.55
C PRO A 29 -30.07 -64.47 -13.78
N PRO A 30 -31.01 -65.42 -13.64
CA PRO A 30 -31.36 -66.35 -14.71
C PRO A 30 -32.37 -65.81 -15.73
N ASP A 31 -32.35 -66.47 -16.89
CA ASP A 31 -33.35 -66.47 -17.96
C ASP A 31 -33.33 -65.30 -18.96
N LYS A 32 -32.31 -65.31 -19.84
CA LYS A 32 -32.44 -65.78 -21.23
C LYS A 32 -31.16 -65.47 -22.03
N GLY A 33 -30.51 -66.53 -22.52
CA GLY A 33 -29.58 -66.42 -23.65
C GLY A 33 -28.15 -66.03 -23.29
N ASN A 34 -27.46 -66.91 -22.56
CA ASN A 34 -26.00 -66.91 -22.52
C ASN A 34 -25.51 -66.91 -23.97
N SER A 35 -24.83 -65.85 -24.39
CA SER A 35 -24.38 -65.72 -25.77
C SER A 35 -22.89 -65.48 -25.74
N ASP A 36 -22.14 -66.57 -25.88
CA ASP A 36 -20.69 -66.66 -26.04
C ASP A 36 -20.19 -65.47 -26.86
N ALA A 37 -19.70 -64.43 -26.18
CA ALA A 37 -19.10 -63.29 -26.84
C ALA A 37 -17.90 -62.88 -26.01
N VAL A 38 -16.78 -62.67 -26.71
CA VAL A 38 -15.58 -62.11 -26.10
C VAL A 38 -15.60 -60.63 -26.41
N ILE A 39 -15.47 -59.81 -25.37
CA ILE A 39 -15.29 -58.37 -25.52
C ILE A 39 -13.80 -58.10 -25.38
N THR A 40 -13.21 -57.47 -26.39
CA THR A 40 -11.82 -57.01 -26.36
C THR A 40 -11.79 -55.49 -26.40
N GLY A 41 -10.99 -54.90 -25.52
CA GLY A 41 -10.67 -53.48 -25.55
C GLY A 41 -9.17 -53.29 -25.48
N SER A 42 -8.67 -52.28 -26.19
CA SER A 42 -7.27 -51.90 -26.18
C SER A 42 -7.14 -50.39 -26.07
N PHE A 43 -6.13 -49.94 -25.34
CA PHE A 43 -5.66 -48.56 -25.35
C PHE A 43 -4.43 -48.49 -26.26
N SER A 44 -4.30 -47.44 -27.04
CA SER A 44 -3.05 -47.12 -27.74
C SER A 44 -2.45 -45.86 -27.11
N ASP A 45 -1.18 -45.92 -26.74
CA ASP A 45 -0.60 -45.01 -25.74
C ASP A 45 -0.19 -43.64 -26.29
N GLU A 46 -0.45 -43.36 -27.57
CA GLU A 46 -0.09 -42.06 -28.17
C GLU A 46 -1.31 -41.16 -28.41
N CYS A 47 -2.54 -41.69 -28.29
CA CYS A 47 -3.82 -40.97 -28.27
C CYS A 47 -4.85 -41.93 -27.66
N ARG A 48 -5.47 -41.59 -26.52
CA ARG A 48 -6.36 -42.49 -25.74
C ARG A 48 -7.67 -42.84 -26.47
N ASP A 49 -7.56 -43.62 -27.52
CA ASP A 49 -8.68 -44.26 -28.19
C ASP A 49 -9.09 -45.52 -27.41
N PHE A 50 -10.40 -45.67 -27.22
CA PHE A 50 -11.00 -46.87 -26.66
C PHE A 50 -11.93 -47.50 -27.68
N GLU A 51 -11.53 -48.64 -28.23
CA GLU A 51 -12.35 -49.46 -29.12
C GLU A 51 -12.86 -50.69 -28.36
N ALA A 52 -14.16 -50.99 -28.50
CA ALA A 52 -14.76 -52.18 -27.91
C ALA A 52 -15.50 -52.98 -28.98
N ASP A 53 -15.00 -54.18 -29.23
CA ASP A 53 -15.60 -55.14 -30.14
C ASP A 53 -16.16 -56.34 -29.40
N ALA A 54 -17.28 -56.87 -29.89
CA ALA A 54 -17.82 -58.14 -29.43
C ALA A 54 -18.05 -59.10 -30.60
N GLU A 55 -17.42 -60.26 -30.52
CA GLU A 55 -17.54 -61.32 -31.52
C GLU A 55 -18.02 -62.63 -30.90
N LYS A 56 -18.79 -63.39 -31.68
CA LYS A 56 -19.15 -64.79 -31.37
C LYS A 56 -17.95 -65.71 -31.61
N PRO A 57 -17.95 -66.96 -31.11
CA PRO A 57 -16.84 -67.90 -31.30
C PRO A 57 -16.57 -68.26 -32.78
N ASP A 58 -17.52 -67.98 -33.68
CA ASP A 58 -17.39 -68.15 -35.12
C ASP A 58 -16.85 -66.90 -35.85
N GLY A 59 -16.35 -65.89 -35.12
CA GLY A 59 -15.73 -64.68 -35.64
C GLY A 59 -16.71 -63.69 -36.28
N LYS A 60 -17.99 -63.76 -35.91
CA LYS A 60 -19.02 -62.82 -36.38
C LYS A 60 -19.36 -61.78 -35.32
N PRO A 61 -19.58 -60.51 -35.70
CA PRO A 61 -19.89 -59.45 -34.75
C PRO A 61 -21.22 -59.70 -34.03
N LYS A 62 -21.29 -59.20 -32.81
CA LYS A 62 -22.46 -59.28 -31.93
C LYS A 62 -22.66 -57.93 -31.25
N ASP A 63 -23.93 -57.58 -31.00
CA ASP A 63 -24.27 -56.33 -30.35
C ASP A 63 -23.76 -56.28 -28.90
N ILE A 64 -23.09 -55.17 -28.57
CA ILE A 64 -22.72 -54.79 -27.21
C ILE A 64 -23.89 -53.99 -26.62
N SER A 65 -24.40 -54.45 -25.49
CA SER A 65 -25.55 -53.81 -24.84
C SER A 65 -25.17 -52.77 -23.78
N TYR A 66 -23.91 -52.78 -23.29
CA TYR A 66 -23.43 -51.87 -22.25
C TYR A 66 -21.89 -51.85 -22.17
N VAL A 67 -21.29 -50.67 -22.03
CA VAL A 67 -19.87 -50.47 -21.70
C VAL A 67 -19.78 -49.34 -20.66
N GLU A 68 -18.94 -49.51 -19.64
CA GLU A 68 -18.71 -48.52 -18.58
C GLU A 68 -17.21 -48.25 -18.45
N LEU A 69 -16.83 -46.97 -18.46
CA LEU A 69 -15.43 -46.52 -18.34
C LEU A 69 -15.30 -45.64 -17.08
N HIS A 70 -14.29 -45.93 -16.26
CA HIS A 70 -13.97 -45.15 -15.06
C HIS A 70 -12.58 -44.53 -15.23
N TYR A 71 -12.47 -43.21 -15.11
CA TYR A 71 -11.21 -42.49 -15.13
C TYR A 71 -10.67 -42.35 -13.71
N ALA A 72 -9.40 -42.66 -13.49
CA ALA A 72 -8.81 -42.71 -12.15
C ALA A 72 -8.40 -41.33 -11.61
N ASP A 73 -8.20 -40.32 -12.47
CA ASP A 73 -7.89 -38.94 -12.07
C ASP A 73 -8.67 -37.94 -12.93
N GLY A 74 -9.30 -36.97 -12.26
CA GLY A 74 -10.30 -36.09 -12.85
C GLY A 74 -9.73 -34.85 -13.51
N ARG A 75 -9.90 -34.77 -14.84
CA ARG A 75 -10.27 -33.59 -15.67
C ARG A 75 -10.44 -34.09 -17.10
N VAL A 76 -11.63 -33.92 -17.70
CA VAL A 76 -11.91 -34.29 -19.10
C VAL A 76 -12.12 -32.99 -19.88
N VAL A 77 -11.33 -32.76 -20.93
CA VAL A 77 -11.48 -31.61 -21.83
C VAL A 77 -12.64 -31.89 -22.79
N LYS A 78 -13.50 -30.88 -22.91
CA LYS A 78 -14.85 -30.93 -23.47
C LYS A 78 -14.84 -30.89 -25.00
N ASP A 79 -14.55 -32.00 -25.66
CA ASP A 79 -15.04 -32.22 -27.03
C ASP A 79 -15.12 -33.70 -27.43
N GLU A 80 -15.91 -34.48 -26.68
CA GLU A 80 -16.27 -35.83 -27.12
C GLU A 80 -17.41 -35.74 -28.15
N SER A 81 -17.08 -35.84 -29.44
CA SER A 81 -18.09 -36.04 -30.49
C SER A 81 -18.20 -37.53 -30.83
N VAL A 82 -19.39 -38.12 -30.59
CA VAL A 82 -19.70 -39.50 -30.97
C VAL A 82 -20.57 -39.46 -32.23
N ASN A 83 -20.02 -39.85 -33.37
CA ASN A 83 -20.79 -40.02 -34.62
C ASN A 83 -21.07 -41.51 -34.87
N SER A 84 -22.25 -41.97 -34.43
CA SER A 84 -22.83 -43.23 -34.88
C SER A 84 -24.26 -42.96 -35.38
N PRO A 85 -24.69 -43.56 -36.50
CA PRO A 85 -25.86 -43.08 -37.26
C PRO A 85 -27.23 -43.23 -36.57
N HIS A 86 -27.32 -43.74 -35.34
CA HIS A 86 -28.60 -43.83 -34.63
C HIS A 86 -28.45 -43.73 -33.10
N TYR A 87 -28.50 -42.51 -32.58
CA TYR A 87 -28.90 -42.24 -31.19
C TYR A 87 -29.77 -40.98 -31.10
N GLU A 88 -30.48 -40.84 -29.99
CA GLU A 88 -31.21 -39.62 -29.60
C GLU A 88 -30.72 -39.25 -28.18
N ILE A 89 -30.27 -38.01 -27.98
CA ILE A 89 -29.90 -37.47 -26.65
C ILE A 89 -31.14 -36.75 -26.11
N ASP A 90 -31.54 -37.07 -24.88
CA ASP A 90 -32.49 -36.23 -24.14
C ASP A 90 -31.68 -35.28 -23.23
N GLU A 91 -31.85 -33.98 -23.49
CA GLU A 91 -31.42 -32.80 -22.71
C GLU A 91 -29.95 -32.30 -22.81
N GLY A 92 -29.82 -30.98 -22.63
CA GLY A 92 -28.73 -30.11 -23.12
C GLY A 92 -27.47 -29.98 -22.24
N PRO A 93 -26.51 -29.12 -22.64
CA PRO A 93 -25.15 -29.08 -22.09
C PRO A 93 -25.08 -28.50 -20.67
N GLY A 94 -24.51 -29.26 -19.73
CA GLY A 94 -24.18 -28.77 -18.37
C GLY A 94 -24.41 -29.76 -17.22
N ASP A 95 -25.14 -30.86 -17.43
CA ASP A 95 -25.46 -31.81 -16.36
C ASP A 95 -24.50 -33.02 -16.31
N GLU A 96 -24.25 -33.51 -15.09
CA GLU A 96 -23.46 -34.71 -14.79
C GLU A 96 -24.18 -35.96 -15.32
N LYS A 97 -23.60 -36.62 -16.34
CA LYS A 97 -24.25 -37.73 -17.06
C LYS A 97 -24.00 -39.06 -16.35
N THR A 98 -25.05 -39.81 -16.04
CA THR A 98 -24.93 -41.15 -15.41
C THR A 98 -25.12 -42.33 -16.37
N HIS A 99 -25.65 -42.14 -17.59
CA HIS A 99 -25.89 -43.26 -18.52
C HIS A 99 -25.85 -42.84 -20.00
N ALA A 100 -25.28 -43.69 -20.87
CA ALA A 100 -25.41 -43.62 -22.33
C ALA A 100 -25.73 -45.02 -22.90
N PHE A 101 -26.67 -45.11 -23.85
CA PHE A 101 -27.03 -46.36 -24.53
C PHE A 101 -26.58 -46.32 -25.98
N VAL A 102 -25.68 -47.22 -26.39
CA VAL A 102 -25.28 -47.37 -27.80
C VAL A 102 -25.97 -48.60 -28.39
N LYS A 103 -26.67 -48.42 -29.53
CA LYS A 103 -27.16 -49.53 -30.35
C LYS A 103 -26.37 -49.59 -31.66
N SER A 104 -25.49 -50.58 -31.76
CA SER A 104 -24.85 -51.16 -32.96
C SER A 104 -24.34 -50.23 -34.08
N GLY A 105 -23.03 -50.27 -34.36
CA GLY A 105 -22.44 -49.86 -35.64
C GLY A 105 -20.91 -49.75 -35.58
N THR A 106 -20.20 -50.24 -36.60
CA THR A 106 -18.76 -50.00 -36.82
C THR A 106 -18.58 -48.76 -37.70
N THR A 107 -17.77 -47.80 -37.24
CA THR A 107 -17.30 -46.67 -38.05
C THR A 107 -15.77 -46.70 -38.09
N THR A 108 -15.20 -46.34 -39.23
CA THR A 108 -13.75 -46.13 -39.36
C THR A 108 -13.60 -44.77 -40.01
N GLU A 109 -13.21 -43.79 -39.21
CA GLU A 109 -12.78 -42.49 -39.72
C GLU A 109 -11.33 -42.29 -39.33
N ARG A 110 -10.55 -41.79 -40.28
CA ARG A 110 -9.15 -41.44 -40.09
C ARG A 110 -9.16 -39.95 -39.78
N PHE A 111 -8.87 -39.60 -38.54
CA PHE A 111 -8.60 -38.22 -38.17
C PHE A 111 -7.26 -37.83 -38.79
N ASP A 112 -7.28 -36.86 -39.72
CA ASP A 112 -6.09 -36.07 -39.98
C ASP A 112 -5.98 -35.11 -38.79
N CYS A 113 -5.17 -35.49 -37.79
CA CYS A 113 -4.56 -34.51 -36.94
C CYS A 113 -3.66 -33.68 -37.86
N ASP A 114 -4.13 -32.49 -38.24
CA ASP A 114 -3.19 -31.46 -38.69
C ASP A 114 -2.17 -31.34 -37.55
N GLY A 115 -0.92 -31.64 -37.86
CA GLY A 115 0.11 -32.01 -36.88
C GLY A 115 0.46 -30.88 -35.93
N GLY A 116 -0.27 -30.77 -34.83
CA GLY A 116 0.06 -29.99 -33.66
C GLY A 116 0.32 -30.90 -32.47
N GLY A 117 1.26 -31.83 -32.60
CA GLY A 117 2.03 -32.24 -31.44
C GLY A 117 2.91 -31.06 -31.07
N GLY A 118 2.39 -30.18 -30.23
CA GLY A 118 3.28 -29.46 -29.33
C GLY A 118 3.71 -30.48 -28.29
N ASP A 119 5.01 -30.60 -28.05
CA ASP A 119 5.47 -31.06 -26.75
C ASP A 119 4.68 -30.27 -25.66
N PRO A 120 4.47 -30.82 -24.44
CA PRO A 120 3.85 -30.03 -23.38
C PRO A 120 4.55 -28.66 -23.32
N PRO A 121 3.82 -27.55 -23.09
CA PRO A 121 4.45 -26.23 -22.98
C PRO A 121 5.64 -26.33 -22.04
N GLU A 122 6.79 -25.76 -22.43
CA GLU A 122 8.07 -25.96 -21.75
C GLU A 122 7.96 -25.69 -20.25
N CYS A 123 7.10 -24.74 -19.85
CA CYS A 123 6.79 -24.42 -18.45
C CYS A 123 5.93 -25.45 -17.67
N SER A 124 5.66 -26.62 -18.26
CA SER A 124 4.87 -27.72 -17.65
C SER A 124 5.28 -29.12 -18.11
N ASP A 125 6.44 -29.25 -18.76
CA ASP A 125 6.89 -30.50 -19.38
C ASP A 125 7.78 -31.35 -18.45
N GLY A 126 8.20 -30.80 -17.31
CA GLY A 126 9.05 -31.47 -16.32
C GLY A 126 10.54 -31.46 -16.65
N VAL A 127 10.98 -30.61 -17.57
CA VAL A 127 12.37 -30.47 -18.03
C VAL A 127 12.82 -29.02 -17.91
N ASP A 128 13.99 -28.84 -17.30
CA ASP A 128 14.78 -27.59 -17.28
C ASP A 128 15.30 -27.28 -18.70
N ASN A 129 14.52 -26.52 -19.46
CA ASN A 129 14.69 -26.16 -20.85
C ASN A 129 15.57 -24.91 -21.03
N ASP A 130 15.67 -24.04 -20.02
CA ASP A 130 16.55 -22.86 -20.01
C ASP A 130 17.94 -23.11 -19.34
N GLY A 131 18.07 -24.15 -18.53
CA GLY A 131 19.31 -24.62 -17.90
C GLY A 131 19.62 -23.98 -16.53
N ASP A 132 18.68 -23.31 -15.88
CA ASP A 132 18.88 -22.58 -14.62
C ASP A 132 18.78 -23.48 -13.35
N LYS A 133 18.30 -24.72 -13.51
CA LYS A 133 18.01 -25.77 -12.49
C LYS A 133 16.68 -25.63 -11.74
N LYS A 134 15.84 -24.69 -12.13
CA LYS A 134 14.40 -24.72 -11.94
C LYS A 134 13.82 -25.44 -13.18
N ILE A 135 12.52 -25.72 -13.20
CA ILE A 135 12.00 -26.83 -14.06
C ILE A 135 10.66 -26.48 -14.66
N ASP A 136 9.73 -25.93 -13.89
CA ASP A 136 8.37 -25.62 -14.35
C ASP A 136 7.73 -24.58 -13.42
N TYR A 137 6.63 -23.97 -13.86
CA TYR A 137 5.75 -23.17 -13.00
C TYR A 137 5.20 -23.98 -11.81
N PRO A 138 5.09 -23.40 -10.59
CA PRO A 138 5.37 -22.02 -10.19
C PRO A 138 6.78 -21.81 -9.62
N ASP A 139 7.60 -22.86 -9.62
CA ASP A 139 8.92 -22.82 -8.98
C ASP A 139 9.96 -22.15 -9.89
N ASP A 140 9.66 -22.04 -11.20
CA ASP A 140 10.47 -21.37 -12.22
C ASP A 140 10.00 -19.91 -12.52
N PRO A 141 10.83 -18.88 -12.26
CA PRO A 141 10.58 -17.49 -12.64
C PRO A 141 10.59 -17.22 -14.14
N GLY A 142 11.25 -18.06 -14.96
CA GLY A 142 11.21 -18.01 -16.42
C GLY A 142 9.85 -18.39 -17.02
N CYS A 143 8.88 -18.75 -16.16
CA CYS A 143 7.52 -19.16 -16.50
C CYS A 143 6.46 -18.30 -15.79
N ASP A 144 5.67 -17.55 -16.57
CA ASP A 144 4.52 -16.80 -16.06
C ASP A 144 3.32 -17.72 -15.75
N SER A 145 3.19 -18.79 -16.52
CA SER A 145 2.09 -19.75 -16.44
C SER A 145 2.51 -21.15 -16.93
N PRO A 146 1.80 -22.22 -16.51
CA PRO A 146 2.06 -23.57 -17.01
C PRO A 146 1.61 -23.77 -18.47
N GLU A 147 0.96 -22.78 -19.10
CA GLU A 147 0.57 -22.83 -20.50
C GLU A 147 1.59 -22.20 -21.46
N ASP A 148 2.69 -21.64 -20.94
CA ASP A 148 3.69 -20.95 -21.75
C ASP A 148 4.58 -21.94 -22.53
N ASP A 149 4.64 -21.72 -23.85
CA ASP A 149 5.34 -22.59 -24.79
C ASP A 149 6.88 -22.49 -24.70
N SER A 150 7.42 -21.57 -23.89
CA SER A 150 8.85 -21.33 -23.75
C SER A 150 9.19 -21.03 -22.31
N GLU A 151 10.14 -21.78 -21.75
CA GLU A 151 10.81 -21.42 -20.51
C GLU A 151 11.87 -20.37 -20.90
N SER A 152 11.56 -19.10 -20.63
CA SER A 152 12.49 -18.01 -20.95
C SER A 152 13.64 -18.03 -19.93
N PRO A 153 14.84 -17.55 -20.29
CA PRO A 153 15.86 -17.30 -19.29
C PRO A 153 15.27 -16.47 -18.15
N ASN A 154 15.65 -16.77 -16.92
CA ASN A 154 15.19 -16.02 -15.74
C ASN A 154 15.15 -14.51 -16.00
N PRO A 155 14.08 -13.82 -15.57
CA PRO A 155 14.02 -12.36 -15.51
C PRO A 155 15.22 -11.82 -14.73
N GLN A 156 15.66 -10.58 -15.05
CA GLN A 156 16.88 -9.98 -14.50
C GLN A 156 16.94 -10.21 -12.99
N CYS A 157 15.88 -9.83 -12.29
CA CYS A 157 15.69 -9.94 -10.84
C CYS A 157 15.69 -11.35 -10.21
N SER A 158 16.00 -12.39 -10.97
CA SER A 158 16.19 -13.76 -10.49
C SER A 158 17.23 -14.57 -11.27
N ASP A 159 18.04 -13.92 -12.12
CA ASP A 159 19.02 -14.56 -12.99
C ASP A 159 20.39 -14.77 -12.33
N GLY A 160 20.62 -14.18 -11.15
CA GLY A 160 21.87 -14.29 -10.40
C GLY A 160 22.98 -13.35 -10.87
N VAL A 161 22.66 -12.33 -11.66
CA VAL A 161 23.57 -11.34 -12.24
C VAL A 161 23.07 -9.94 -11.92
N ASP A 162 23.94 -9.15 -11.29
CA ASP A 162 23.82 -7.69 -11.13
C ASP A 162 23.81 -7.02 -12.52
N ASN A 163 22.62 -6.79 -13.08
CA ASN A 163 22.40 -6.33 -14.44
C ASN A 163 22.40 -4.79 -14.54
N ASP A 164 22.15 -4.07 -13.44
CA ASP A 164 22.21 -2.61 -13.38
C ASP A 164 23.55 -2.06 -12.84
N GLY A 165 24.33 -2.88 -12.15
CA GLY A 165 25.68 -2.59 -11.67
C GLY A 165 25.74 -1.90 -10.30
N ASP A 166 24.67 -1.89 -9.52
CA ASP A 166 24.58 -1.24 -8.21
C ASP A 166 25.23 -2.06 -7.06
N GLY A 167 25.62 -3.31 -7.36
CA GLY A 167 26.25 -4.24 -6.42
C GLY A 167 25.28 -5.08 -5.60
N LYS A 168 23.97 -4.92 -5.80
CA LYS A 168 22.90 -5.85 -5.49
C LYS A 168 22.67 -6.71 -6.75
N VAL A 169 21.81 -7.73 -6.67
CA VAL A 169 21.90 -8.85 -7.64
C VAL A 169 20.56 -9.39 -8.05
N ASP A 170 19.61 -9.54 -7.12
CA ASP A 170 18.30 -10.13 -7.40
C ASP A 170 17.33 -9.75 -6.25
N TYR A 171 16.03 -10.01 -6.43
CA TYR A 171 15.04 -9.92 -5.36
C TYR A 171 15.31 -10.92 -4.20
N PRO A 172 15.07 -10.55 -2.93
CA PRO A 172 14.59 -9.26 -2.42
C PRO A 172 15.71 -8.29 -2.03
N GLU A 173 16.96 -8.65 -2.29
CA GLU A 173 18.11 -7.83 -1.90
C GLU A 173 18.27 -6.60 -2.80
N ASP A 174 17.75 -6.66 -4.02
CA ASP A 174 17.78 -5.60 -5.03
C ASP A 174 16.50 -4.72 -5.01
N PRO A 175 16.60 -3.40 -4.71
CA PRO A 175 15.49 -2.43 -4.76
C PRO A 175 14.97 -2.11 -6.16
N GLY A 176 15.74 -2.37 -7.21
CA GLY A 176 15.28 -2.26 -8.59
C GLY A 176 14.23 -3.31 -8.92
N CYS A 177 14.15 -4.39 -8.13
CA CYS A 177 13.25 -5.51 -8.35
C CYS A 177 11.96 -5.44 -7.51
N GLU A 178 10.80 -5.35 -8.16
CA GLU A 178 9.51 -5.43 -7.46
C GLU A 178 9.22 -6.86 -6.97
N ASP A 179 9.54 -7.87 -7.78
CA ASP A 179 9.41 -9.28 -7.46
C ASP A 179 10.35 -10.18 -8.31
N PRO A 180 10.52 -11.48 -8.02
CA PRO A 180 11.44 -12.35 -8.75
C PRO A 180 11.14 -12.56 -10.24
N ARG A 181 9.98 -12.15 -10.74
CA ARG A 181 9.63 -12.22 -12.17
C ARG A 181 9.84 -10.90 -12.91
N ASP A 182 10.28 -9.88 -12.21
CA ASP A 182 10.57 -8.57 -12.79
C ASP A 182 11.76 -8.65 -13.76
N ASP A 183 11.60 -8.10 -14.96
CA ASP A 183 12.62 -8.13 -16.02
C ASP A 183 13.50 -6.87 -16.06
N ASP A 184 13.34 -5.99 -15.07
CA ASP A 184 14.09 -4.76 -14.92
C ASP A 184 14.70 -4.67 -13.51
N GLU A 185 16.02 -4.68 -13.44
CA GLU A 185 16.78 -4.41 -12.20
C GLU A 185 17.10 -2.93 -12.02
N SER A 186 16.73 -2.07 -12.97
CA SER A 186 17.03 -0.65 -12.80
C SER A 186 16.23 -0.09 -11.64
N ASP A 187 16.95 0.40 -10.63
CA ASP A 187 16.41 1.30 -9.63
C ASP A 187 15.61 2.39 -10.38
N ASN A 188 14.27 2.38 -10.26
CA ASN A 188 13.39 3.30 -11.00
C ASN A 188 13.61 4.79 -10.65
N GLY A 189 14.56 5.09 -9.77
CA GLY A 189 15.50 6.19 -9.88
C GLY A 189 16.81 5.66 -9.32
N GLY A 190 17.92 5.75 -10.07
CA GLY A 190 19.24 5.47 -9.48
C GLY A 190 19.39 6.23 -8.16
N GLN A 191 20.29 5.78 -7.28
CA GLN A 191 20.53 6.40 -5.97
C GLN A 191 20.31 7.93 -6.05
N PRO A 192 19.39 8.51 -5.26
CA PRO A 192 18.95 9.90 -5.45
C PRO A 192 20.15 10.83 -5.56
N GLU A 193 20.13 11.79 -6.51
CA GLU A 193 21.29 12.65 -6.82
C GLU A 193 21.89 13.22 -5.53
N CYS A 194 21.05 13.62 -4.57
CA CYS A 194 21.43 14.13 -3.26
C CYS A 194 22.08 13.13 -2.28
N SER A 195 22.38 11.92 -2.73
CA SER A 195 23.06 10.89 -1.94
C SER A 195 24.01 10.01 -2.75
N ASP A 196 24.18 10.24 -4.05
CA ASP A 196 24.86 9.32 -4.97
C ASP A 196 26.41 9.46 -4.97
N GLY A 197 26.95 10.48 -4.29
CA GLY A 197 28.38 10.72 -4.18
C GLY A 197 29.00 11.45 -5.37
N VAL A 198 28.18 11.99 -6.27
CA VAL A 198 28.54 12.78 -7.46
C VAL A 198 28.05 14.23 -7.27
N ASP A 199 28.62 15.15 -8.06
CA ASP A 199 28.24 16.57 -8.10
C ASP A 199 27.46 16.73 -9.41
N ASN A 200 26.15 16.54 -9.35
CA ASN A 200 25.26 16.43 -10.50
C ASN A 200 24.84 17.81 -11.03
N ASP A 201 24.86 18.84 -10.20
CA ASP A 201 24.54 20.22 -10.60
C ASP A 201 25.79 21.06 -11.01
N GLY A 202 26.98 20.64 -10.60
CA GLY A 202 28.26 21.23 -10.97
C GLY A 202 28.72 22.40 -10.09
N ASP A 203 28.13 22.60 -8.92
CA ASP A 203 28.44 23.71 -8.01
C ASP A 203 29.69 23.43 -7.12
N LYS A 204 30.14 22.15 -7.06
CA LYS A 204 31.24 21.57 -6.26
C LYS A 204 30.88 21.17 -4.83
N LYS A 205 29.60 21.18 -4.50
CA LYS A 205 28.98 20.42 -3.42
C LYS A 205 28.53 19.08 -4.06
N ILE A 206 28.12 18.11 -3.25
CA ILE A 206 28.04 16.70 -3.73
C ILE A 206 26.70 16.11 -3.28
N ASP A 207 26.52 15.98 -1.97
CA ASP A 207 25.33 15.33 -1.43
C ASP A 207 24.82 16.07 -0.20
N TYR A 208 23.62 15.72 0.24
CA TYR A 208 23.14 16.06 1.57
C TYR A 208 24.09 15.55 2.68
N PRO A 209 24.38 16.33 3.73
CA PRO A 209 23.88 17.67 4.04
C PRO A 209 24.83 18.79 3.60
N ASP A 210 25.90 18.47 2.87
CA ASP A 210 26.91 19.45 2.47
C ASP A 210 26.43 20.26 1.25
N ASP A 211 25.48 19.74 0.48
CA ASP A 211 24.80 20.39 -0.63
C ASP A 211 23.49 21.11 -0.20
N PRO A 212 23.37 22.44 -0.35
CA PRO A 212 22.16 23.22 -0.13
C PRO A 212 21.08 23.02 -1.20
N GLY A 213 21.42 22.55 -2.40
CA GLY A 213 20.44 22.14 -3.41
C GLY A 213 19.69 20.87 -3.03
N CYS A 214 20.08 20.21 -1.93
CA CYS A 214 19.45 19.03 -1.35
C CYS A 214 18.78 19.34 -0.01
N GLU A 215 17.46 19.16 0.08
CA GLU A 215 16.70 19.23 1.32
C GLU A 215 16.84 17.93 2.12
N SER A 216 16.98 16.80 1.41
CA SER A 216 17.08 15.47 1.97
C SER A 216 18.00 14.55 1.13
N PRO A 217 18.54 13.46 1.69
CA PRO A 217 19.28 12.45 0.92
C PRO A 217 18.38 11.62 -0.01
N GLU A 218 17.06 11.79 0.04
CA GLU A 218 16.08 11.07 -0.77
C GLU A 218 15.68 11.89 -2.02
N ASP A 219 16.21 13.10 -2.18
CA ASP A 219 15.87 14.00 -3.27
C ASP A 219 16.55 13.57 -4.58
N ASP A 220 15.75 13.49 -5.65
CA ASP A 220 16.19 13.07 -6.98
C ASP A 220 16.99 14.14 -7.75
N SER A 221 17.29 15.29 -7.15
CA SER A 221 17.93 16.43 -7.82
C SER A 221 18.68 17.31 -6.82
N GLU A 222 19.95 17.63 -7.11
CA GLU A 222 20.78 18.62 -6.39
C GLU A 222 20.46 20.08 -6.78
N SER A 223 19.40 20.30 -7.56
CA SER A 223 19.02 21.63 -8.08
C SER A 223 17.52 21.87 -7.96
N PRO A 224 17.07 23.13 -7.84
CA PRO A 224 17.87 24.36 -7.88
C PRO A 224 18.63 24.63 -6.59
N ASN A 225 19.81 25.26 -6.73
CA ASN A 225 20.51 25.85 -5.59
C ASN A 225 19.69 27.02 -5.02
N PRO A 226 19.58 27.15 -3.67
CA PRO A 226 18.96 28.31 -3.02
C PRO A 226 19.67 29.61 -3.41
N GLU A 227 18.94 30.73 -3.45
CA GLU A 227 19.48 32.02 -3.92
C GLU A 227 20.76 32.41 -3.19
N CYS A 228 20.85 32.17 -1.88
CA CYS A 228 22.05 32.46 -1.09
C CYS A 228 23.26 31.55 -1.34
N SER A 229 23.17 30.61 -2.30
CA SER A 229 24.28 29.75 -2.69
C SER A 229 24.33 29.39 -4.18
N ASP A 230 23.59 30.11 -5.02
CA ASP A 230 23.47 29.87 -6.47
C ASP A 230 24.52 30.63 -7.32
N GLY A 231 25.30 31.54 -6.70
CA GLY A 231 26.33 32.32 -7.37
C GLY A 231 25.83 33.51 -8.19
N VAL A 232 24.56 33.90 -8.03
CA VAL A 232 23.89 35.02 -8.70
C VAL A 232 23.57 36.13 -7.67
N ASP A 233 23.26 37.33 -8.17
CA ASP A 233 22.83 38.50 -7.38
C ASP A 233 21.34 38.67 -7.70
N ASN A 234 20.50 37.99 -6.92
CA ASN A 234 19.08 37.77 -7.21
C ASN A 234 18.24 39.00 -6.84
N ASP A 235 18.68 39.77 -5.86
CA ASP A 235 18.04 41.02 -5.42
C ASP A 235 18.54 42.28 -6.19
N GLY A 236 19.69 42.17 -6.85
CA GLY A 236 20.28 43.21 -7.69
C GLY A 236 20.99 44.33 -6.93
N ASP A 237 21.37 44.11 -5.67
CA ASP A 237 22.07 45.09 -4.85
C ASP A 237 23.61 45.08 -5.07
N GLY A 238 24.10 44.05 -5.76
CA GLY A 238 25.50 43.88 -6.15
C GLY A 238 26.33 43.04 -5.19
N LYS A 239 25.71 42.38 -4.22
CA LYS A 239 26.27 41.33 -3.36
C LYS A 239 25.72 39.97 -3.81
N VAL A 240 26.38 38.89 -3.37
CA VAL A 240 26.18 37.52 -3.90
C VAL A 240 26.51 36.52 -2.78
N ASP A 241 25.63 35.56 -2.53
CA ASP A 241 25.80 34.43 -1.61
C ASP A 241 26.35 34.85 -0.22
N ALA A 242 27.42 34.20 0.25
CA ALA A 242 28.09 34.48 1.52
C ALA A 242 28.76 35.86 1.62
N ASP A 243 28.89 36.61 0.52
CA ASP A 243 29.30 38.02 0.56
C ASP A 243 28.09 38.96 0.73
N ASP A 244 26.88 38.42 0.66
CA ASP A 244 25.62 39.10 0.89
C ASP A 244 25.22 39.07 2.37
N PRO A 245 25.18 40.21 3.09
CA PRO A 245 24.61 40.31 4.42
C PRO A 245 23.21 39.74 4.52
N GLU A 246 22.48 39.73 3.40
CA GLU A 246 21.14 39.21 3.37
C GLU A 246 21.07 37.68 3.49
N CYS A 247 22.16 36.97 3.17
CA CYS A 247 22.27 35.53 3.40
C CYS A 247 22.78 35.15 4.80
N HIS A 248 22.78 36.11 5.73
CA HIS A 248 23.24 35.94 7.09
C HIS A 248 22.12 36.20 8.08
N THR A 249 21.90 35.25 8.98
CA THR A 249 20.90 35.31 10.07
C THR A 249 21.05 36.53 11.00
N ASP A 250 22.20 37.22 10.98
CA ASP A 250 22.45 38.45 11.74
C ASP A 250 22.68 39.70 10.88
N GLY A 251 22.49 39.61 9.55
CA GLY A 251 22.65 40.72 8.63
C GLY A 251 24.10 41.21 8.50
N ASP A 252 25.10 40.41 8.89
CA ASP A 252 26.52 40.77 8.84
C ASP A 252 27.32 39.73 8.03
N ALA A 253 27.54 40.02 6.74
CA ALA A 253 28.40 39.22 5.85
C ALA A 253 29.84 39.00 6.38
N THR A 254 30.28 39.77 7.39
CA THR A 254 31.59 39.55 8.01
C THR A 254 31.60 38.48 9.10
N ASN A 255 30.42 37.99 9.49
CA ASN A 255 30.25 36.88 10.42
C ASN A 255 29.98 35.56 9.67
N PRO A 256 31.00 34.71 9.44
CA PRO A 256 30.81 33.46 8.71
C PRO A 256 29.97 32.43 9.50
N ASP A 257 29.78 32.61 10.80
CA ASP A 257 28.98 31.69 11.62
C ASP A 257 27.47 31.93 11.46
N SER A 258 27.05 33.06 10.87
CA SER A 258 25.64 33.42 10.65
C SER A 258 25.14 33.15 9.23
N TYR A 259 26.03 32.81 8.30
CA TYR A 259 25.67 32.49 6.90
C TYR A 259 24.78 31.25 6.82
N ASP A 260 23.63 31.37 6.16
CA ASP A 260 22.75 30.25 5.83
C ASP A 260 22.75 30.01 4.31
N PRO A 261 23.47 28.98 3.83
CA PRO A 261 23.50 28.65 2.41
C PRO A 261 22.20 28.01 1.90
N ARG A 262 21.28 27.62 2.80
CA ARG A 262 19.98 27.04 2.44
C ARG A 262 18.88 28.08 2.32
N ASP A 263 19.17 29.34 2.63
CA ASP A 263 18.23 30.44 2.46
C ASP A 263 17.96 30.66 0.96
N ASP A 264 16.70 30.61 0.57
CA ASP A 264 16.25 30.76 -0.81
C ASP A 264 15.86 32.19 -1.16
N ASP A 265 16.20 33.17 -0.30
CA ASP A 265 15.89 34.57 -0.51
C ASP A 265 17.08 35.49 -0.20
N GLU A 266 17.76 35.98 -1.23
CA GLU A 266 18.82 37.02 -1.09
C GLU A 266 18.26 38.40 -0.75
N SER A 267 16.93 38.58 -0.70
CA SER A 267 16.31 39.84 -0.30
C SER A 267 15.94 39.89 1.18
N ASN A 268 16.06 38.78 1.92
CA ASN A 268 15.53 38.67 3.28
C ASN A 268 16.58 38.65 4.40
N GLY A 269 17.58 39.50 4.26
CA GLY A 269 18.62 39.65 5.25
C GLY A 269 18.19 39.86 6.68
N GLY A 270 18.89 39.15 7.57
CA GLY A 270 18.94 39.33 9.02
C GLY A 270 19.36 40.73 9.52
N GLY A 271 19.12 41.77 8.74
CA GLY A 271 19.25 43.18 9.01
C GLY A 271 17.93 43.97 9.00
N GLY A 272 16.78 43.38 9.32
CA GLY A 272 15.72 44.12 10.02
C GLY A 272 14.41 44.41 9.28
N ASP A 273 14.11 43.73 8.19
CA ASP A 273 12.72 43.58 7.74
C ASP A 273 12.28 42.21 8.26
N GLY A 274 11.49 42.20 9.33
CA GLY A 274 10.96 40.93 9.84
C GLY A 274 9.84 40.42 8.96
N ASP A 275 9.53 39.14 9.09
CA ASP A 275 8.34 38.59 8.45
C ASP A 275 7.33 38.14 9.50
N PHE A 276 6.07 38.20 9.10
CA PHE A 276 5.01 37.51 9.79
C PHE A 276 4.89 36.09 9.24
N SER A 277 4.73 35.14 10.15
CA SER A 277 4.40 33.75 9.86
C SER A 277 3.02 33.43 10.42
N CYS A 278 2.30 32.55 9.75
CA CYS A 278 0.96 32.12 10.15
C CYS A 278 0.78 30.63 9.87
N ARG A 279 -0.04 29.95 10.67
CA ARG A 279 -0.47 28.58 10.38
C ARG A 279 -1.84 28.32 10.98
N ALA A 280 -2.70 27.64 10.23
CA ALA A 280 -4.03 27.28 10.69
C ALA A 280 -4.25 25.77 10.56
N SER A 281 -4.78 25.13 11.60
CA SER A 281 -5.11 23.71 11.61
C SER A 281 -6.48 23.45 12.22
N ALA A 282 -7.39 22.89 11.43
CA ALA A 282 -8.75 22.64 11.92
C ALA A 282 -8.79 21.45 12.90
N LEU A 283 -7.91 20.46 12.72
CA LEU A 283 -7.82 19.25 13.54
C LEU A 283 -6.40 18.69 13.47
N ARG A 284 -5.76 18.52 14.64
CA ARG A 284 -4.50 17.76 14.79
C ARG A 284 -4.62 16.66 15.84
N ILE A 285 -4.01 15.52 15.56
CA ILE A 285 -3.86 14.39 16.49
C ILE A 285 -2.38 13.98 16.50
N ASP A 286 -1.67 14.30 17.60
CA ASP A 286 -0.19 14.28 17.63
C ASP A 286 0.44 12.92 17.95
N ALA A 287 -0.18 12.11 18.80
CA ALA A 287 0.24 10.74 19.06
C ALA A 287 -0.88 9.97 19.76
N SER A 288 -1.61 9.20 18.98
CA SER A 288 -2.64 8.31 19.51
C SER A 288 -2.02 6.95 19.89
N PRO A 289 -2.53 6.19 20.88
CA PRO A 289 -2.26 4.74 20.94
C PRO A 289 -2.71 3.98 19.68
N LEU A 290 -3.30 4.68 18.71
CA LEU A 290 -3.69 4.24 17.37
C LEU A 290 -2.63 4.50 16.27
N SER A 291 -1.38 4.88 16.61
CA SER A 291 -0.26 5.08 15.67
C SER A 291 -0.17 4.03 14.53
N PRO A 292 -0.46 2.73 14.75
CA PRO A 292 -0.38 1.73 13.67
C PRO A 292 -1.44 1.85 12.57
N VAL A 293 -2.46 2.70 12.72
CA VAL A 293 -3.62 2.78 11.80
C VAL A 293 -3.67 4.10 11.03
N ILE A 294 -3.28 5.23 11.65
CA ILE A 294 -3.55 6.57 11.11
C ILE A 294 -2.26 7.32 10.72
N GLY A 295 -1.09 6.87 11.17
CA GLY A 295 0.14 7.67 11.11
C GLY A 295 0.07 8.83 12.13
N ASP A 296 1.18 9.16 12.76
CA ASP A 296 1.28 10.30 13.67
C ASP A 296 2.27 11.31 13.05
N PRO A 297 1.97 12.63 13.02
CA PRO A 297 0.69 13.27 13.39
C PRO A 297 -0.37 13.15 12.28
N PHE A 298 -1.65 13.05 12.65
CA PHE A 298 -2.78 13.11 11.70
C PHE A 298 -3.39 14.51 11.68
N GLU A 299 -3.23 15.21 10.55
CA GLU A 299 -3.63 16.62 10.41
C GLU A 299 -4.24 16.92 9.02
N PRO A 300 -5.50 16.55 8.77
CA PRO A 300 -6.06 16.53 7.42
C PRO A 300 -6.47 17.91 6.85
N PHE A 301 -6.46 18.97 7.66
CA PHE A 301 -6.90 20.32 7.26
C PHE A 301 -5.95 21.37 7.83
N VAL A 302 -4.89 21.64 7.08
CA VAL A 302 -3.87 22.64 7.41
C VAL A 302 -3.79 23.67 6.28
N ALA A 303 -3.66 24.94 6.66
CA ALA A 303 -3.22 26.02 5.79
C ALA A 303 -1.89 26.56 6.34
N ASN A 304 -0.94 26.76 5.43
CA ASN A 304 0.45 27.14 5.67
C ASN A 304 1.21 26.20 6.62
N ASP A 305 1.36 24.92 6.22
CA ASP A 305 1.93 23.88 7.09
C ASP A 305 3.40 24.11 7.47
N ALA A 306 4.17 24.76 6.59
CA ALA A 306 5.59 25.04 6.77
C ALA A 306 5.91 26.16 7.78
N LYS A 307 4.90 26.91 8.25
CA LYS A 307 5.06 28.04 9.19
C LYS A 307 6.05 29.14 8.74
N SER A 308 6.37 29.36 7.46
CA SER A 308 7.04 30.60 7.02
C SER A 308 7.25 30.67 5.51
N PRO A 309 7.12 31.87 4.89
CA PRO A 309 6.45 33.07 5.40
C PRO A 309 4.92 32.85 5.50
N CYS A 310 4.17 33.80 6.05
CA CYS A 310 2.71 33.74 5.97
C CYS A 310 2.27 33.80 4.50
N ALA A 311 1.39 32.88 4.09
CA ALA A 311 0.87 32.82 2.73
C ALA A 311 -0.65 32.63 2.71
N ASP A 312 -1.28 33.18 1.67
CA ASP A 312 -2.69 32.96 1.34
C ASP A 312 -2.95 31.48 1.02
N GLU A 313 -3.48 30.72 1.99
CA GLU A 313 -3.82 29.30 1.81
C GLU A 313 -5.17 28.97 2.45
N ASP A 314 -5.87 27.98 1.88
CA ASP A 314 -7.12 27.46 2.44
C ASP A 314 -7.22 25.94 2.34
N ALA A 315 -7.65 25.32 3.44
CA ALA A 315 -7.99 23.91 3.52
C ALA A 315 -9.36 23.76 4.17
N SER A 316 -10.35 23.31 3.38
CA SER A 316 -11.73 23.23 3.84
C SER A 316 -12.40 21.90 3.50
N LEU A 317 -13.27 21.45 4.41
CA LEU A 317 -14.17 20.33 4.19
C LEU A 317 -15.61 20.76 4.48
N ILE A 318 -16.48 20.66 3.46
CA ILE A 318 -17.91 20.92 3.61
C ILE A 318 -18.67 19.61 3.37
N ASN A 319 -19.26 19.05 4.44
CA ASN A 319 -20.19 17.90 4.43
C ASN A 319 -19.62 16.57 3.90
N THR A 320 -19.18 15.68 4.80
CA THR A 320 -18.86 14.29 4.44
C THR A 320 -19.97 13.29 4.71
N GLY A 321 -20.95 13.59 5.55
CA GLY A 321 -21.85 12.54 6.02
C GLY A 321 -21.06 11.38 6.66
N ASP A 322 -20.65 11.55 7.91
CA ASP A 322 -20.04 10.52 8.77
C ASP A 322 -18.65 9.94 8.38
N GLN A 323 -17.88 10.53 7.46
CA GLN A 323 -16.63 9.90 6.96
C GLN A 323 -15.33 10.63 7.35
N ILE A 324 -15.06 10.80 8.65
CA ILE A 324 -13.68 10.77 9.17
C ILE A 324 -13.71 9.75 10.31
N SER A 325 -13.87 8.46 9.98
CA SER A 325 -14.01 7.39 10.97
C SER A 325 -12.73 6.59 11.11
N GLY A 326 -12.01 6.79 12.22
CA GLY A 326 -10.98 5.84 12.70
C GLY A 326 -11.58 4.82 13.70
N PRO A 327 -10.99 3.61 13.85
CA PRO A 327 -11.37 2.63 14.88
C PRO A 327 -10.54 2.76 16.18
N PRO A 328 -10.96 2.14 17.30
CA PRO A 328 -12.14 2.44 18.10
C PRO A 328 -12.01 3.79 18.84
N GLY A 329 -13.14 4.49 18.94
CA GLY A 329 -13.20 5.90 19.37
C GLY A 329 -13.51 6.80 18.17
N THR A 330 -14.78 6.84 17.72
CA THR A 330 -15.09 7.53 16.46
C THR A 330 -15.12 9.04 16.68
N LEU A 331 -14.19 9.76 16.05
CA LEU A 331 -14.31 11.18 15.78
C LEU A 331 -15.29 11.38 14.61
N THR A 332 -16.06 12.46 14.61
CA THR A 332 -16.92 12.82 13.49
C THR A 332 -16.94 14.33 13.38
N ILE A 333 -16.66 14.85 12.20
CA ILE A 333 -16.65 16.28 11.91
C ILE A 333 -17.55 16.51 10.70
N LYS A 334 -18.44 17.52 10.76
CA LYS A 334 -19.33 17.83 9.63
C LYS A 334 -18.74 18.87 8.69
N ALA A 335 -18.02 19.82 9.25
CA ALA A 335 -17.28 20.82 8.48
C ALA A 335 -16.01 21.19 9.24
N ALA A 336 -14.97 21.48 8.48
CA ALA A 336 -13.69 21.96 8.95
C ALA A 336 -13.20 23.02 7.96
N HIS A 337 -12.46 24.01 8.45
CA HIS A 337 -11.75 24.98 7.63
C HIS A 337 -10.48 25.40 8.37
N ALA A 338 -9.44 25.66 7.60
CA ALA A 338 -8.23 26.35 7.97
C ALA A 338 -7.95 27.34 6.84
N VAL A 339 -7.64 28.58 7.19
CA VAL A 339 -7.34 29.66 6.27
C VAL A 339 -6.19 30.46 6.84
N THR A 340 -5.26 30.84 5.98
CA THR A 340 -4.22 31.83 6.27
C THR A 340 -4.26 32.94 5.22
N GLU A 341 -3.98 34.17 5.63
CA GLU A 341 -3.93 35.35 4.74
C GLU A 341 -2.72 36.24 5.09
N ASP A 342 -2.04 36.81 4.09
CA ASP A 342 -0.83 37.65 4.25
C ASP A 342 -1.07 39.17 4.07
N ASP A 343 -2.31 39.56 3.76
CA ASP A 343 -2.72 40.90 3.29
C ASP A 343 -2.25 42.08 4.17
N ASN A 344 -2.13 41.90 5.50
CA ASN A 344 -1.70 42.94 6.46
C ASN A 344 -0.81 42.41 7.60
N GLY A 345 -0.10 41.31 7.36
CA GLY A 345 0.75 40.65 8.35
C GLY A 345 0.50 39.15 8.34
N ALA A 346 0.25 38.56 9.50
CA ALA A 346 -0.14 37.15 9.60
C ALA A 346 -1.59 37.08 10.05
N ASP A 347 -2.49 36.51 9.24
CA ASP A 347 -3.84 36.16 9.68
C ASP A 347 -4.02 34.64 9.55
N ALA A 348 -4.35 33.97 10.65
CA ALA A 348 -4.66 32.54 10.68
C ALA A 348 -6.02 32.30 11.33
N GLU A 349 -6.90 31.54 10.67
CA GLU A 349 -8.20 31.13 11.19
C GLU A 349 -8.41 29.64 10.95
N ALA A 350 -8.74 28.90 12.02
CA ALA A 350 -9.09 27.50 11.92
C ALA A 350 -10.34 27.19 12.72
N GLY A 351 -11.21 26.36 12.17
CA GLY A 351 -12.37 25.94 12.92
C GLY A 351 -13.15 24.78 12.35
N VAL A 352 -14.01 24.25 13.20
CA VAL A 352 -14.81 23.06 12.91
C VAL A 352 -16.24 23.22 13.39
N ALA A 353 -17.14 22.52 12.72
CA ALA A 353 -18.54 22.43 13.09
C ALA A 353 -18.97 20.98 13.34
N ASN A 354 -19.71 20.80 14.43
CA ASN A 354 -20.32 19.55 14.88
C ASN A 354 -19.28 18.43 15.05
N VAL A 355 -18.30 18.66 15.90
CA VAL A 355 -17.39 17.60 16.33
C VAL A 355 -18.11 16.69 17.30
N ILE A 356 -17.98 15.38 17.10
CA ILE A 356 -18.48 14.36 18.01
C ILE A 356 -17.34 13.38 18.25
N VAL A 357 -16.97 13.23 19.50
CA VAL A 357 -16.05 12.20 19.97
C VAL A 357 -16.85 11.12 20.67
N LYS A 358 -16.65 9.87 20.24
CA LYS A 358 -17.21 8.70 20.91
C LYS A 358 -16.10 7.85 21.49
N ASN A 359 -16.40 7.11 22.56
CA ASN A 359 -15.49 6.10 23.10
C ASN A 359 -15.55 4.78 22.31
N ASP A 360 -14.76 3.79 22.73
CA ASP A 360 -14.66 2.47 22.09
C ASP A 360 -15.98 1.68 22.01
N VAL A 361 -16.96 2.05 22.84
CA VAL A 361 -18.28 1.42 22.88
C VAL A 361 -19.30 2.22 22.06
N GLY A 362 -18.85 3.26 21.34
CA GLY A 362 -19.69 4.12 20.50
C GLY A 362 -20.55 5.13 21.27
N VAL A 363 -20.24 5.37 22.55
CA VAL A 363 -20.94 6.37 23.38
C VAL A 363 -20.28 7.73 23.19
N GLU A 364 -21.09 8.74 22.88
CA GLU A 364 -20.65 10.14 22.80
C GLU A 364 -20.12 10.63 24.15
N VAL A 365 -18.88 11.09 24.16
CA VAL A 365 -18.18 11.60 25.35
C VAL A 365 -17.96 13.10 25.27
N LEU A 366 -17.72 13.63 24.07
CA LEU A 366 -17.55 15.05 23.81
C LEU A 366 -18.29 15.41 22.53
N ARG A 367 -19.03 16.51 22.56
CA ARG A 367 -19.57 17.15 21.37
C ARG A 367 -19.27 18.64 21.44
N VAL A 368 -18.80 19.16 20.32
CA VAL A 368 -18.54 20.59 20.14
C VAL A 368 -19.36 21.06 18.94
N GLY A 369 -20.25 22.02 19.15
CA GLY A 369 -21.09 22.56 18.09
C GLY A 369 -20.27 23.37 17.08
N VAL A 370 -19.49 24.31 17.60
CA VAL A 370 -18.52 25.14 16.86
C VAL A 370 -17.29 25.29 17.74
N ALA A 371 -16.11 25.18 17.15
CA ALA A 371 -14.84 25.55 17.76
C ALA A 371 -14.01 26.25 16.68
N ASN A 372 -13.73 27.53 16.88
CA ASN A 372 -12.92 28.36 16.00
C ASN A 372 -11.79 28.99 16.82
N ALA A 373 -10.61 29.11 16.24
CA ALA A 373 -9.49 29.86 16.77
C ALA A 373 -8.96 30.78 15.67
N SER A 374 -8.53 31.97 16.07
CA SER A 374 -7.81 32.90 15.21
C SER A 374 -6.57 33.42 15.90
N ALA A 375 -5.53 33.68 15.11
CA ALA A 375 -4.31 34.34 15.53
C ALA A 375 -3.94 35.35 14.44
N THR A 376 -3.56 36.55 14.85
CA THR A 376 -3.23 37.66 13.97
C THR A 376 -1.91 38.29 14.42
N GLY A 377 -1.06 38.65 13.48
CA GLY A 377 0.15 39.43 13.67
C GLY A 377 0.09 40.68 12.82
N ARG A 378 0.21 41.85 13.45
CA ARG A 378 0.07 43.15 12.78
C ARG A 378 1.01 44.19 13.35
N CYS A 379 1.24 45.26 12.59
CA CYS A 379 2.07 46.38 13.03
C CYS A 379 1.26 47.48 13.72
N GLU A 380 1.51 47.71 15.01
CA GLU A 380 0.96 48.84 15.75
C GLU A 380 2.07 49.75 16.27
N GLY A 381 2.10 50.99 15.78
CA GLY A 381 3.09 51.97 16.23
C GLY A 381 4.54 51.64 15.85
N GLY A 382 4.75 50.83 14.79
CA GLY A 382 6.08 50.38 14.34
C GLY A 382 6.64 49.21 15.16
N GLN A 383 5.77 48.50 15.87
CA GLN A 383 6.12 47.28 16.59
C GLN A 383 5.13 46.17 16.21
N PRO A 384 5.58 44.91 16.10
CA PRO A 384 4.69 43.78 15.93
C PRO A 384 3.81 43.62 17.17
N VAL A 385 2.55 43.32 16.94
CA VAL A 385 1.54 42.98 17.95
C VAL A 385 0.85 41.71 17.48
N LEU A 386 0.93 40.69 18.31
CA LEU A 386 0.16 39.46 18.15
C LEU A 386 -1.13 39.56 18.97
N ASP A 387 -2.20 39.01 18.42
CA ASP A 387 -3.53 39.01 19.02
C ASP A 387 -4.29 37.79 18.52
N GLY A 388 -5.21 37.25 19.31
CA GLY A 388 -5.94 36.07 18.91
C GLY A 388 -7.14 35.81 19.79
N GLU A 389 -8.11 35.08 19.26
CA GLU A 389 -9.36 34.76 19.94
C GLU A 389 -9.73 33.30 19.70
N SER A 390 -10.62 32.76 20.53
CA SER A 390 -11.31 31.53 20.20
C SER A 390 -12.79 31.58 20.54
N GLU A 391 -13.61 30.93 19.73
CA GLU A 391 -15.05 30.81 19.93
C GLU A 391 -15.43 29.34 20.04
N ILE A 392 -16.13 28.99 21.12
CA ILE A 392 -16.64 27.64 21.33
C ILE A 392 -18.14 27.72 21.64
N VAL A 393 -18.94 27.02 20.84
CA VAL A 393 -20.40 27.01 20.98
C VAL A 393 -20.92 25.59 21.10
N GLY A 394 -21.76 25.33 22.08
CA GLY A 394 -22.46 24.06 22.22
C GLY A 394 -21.55 22.91 22.65
N LEU A 395 -20.79 23.13 23.73
CA LEU A 395 -19.97 22.09 24.36
C LEU A 395 -20.85 21.16 25.20
N ASN A 396 -20.76 19.87 24.92
CA ASN A 396 -21.42 18.83 25.70
C ASN A 396 -20.42 17.74 26.09
N ILE A 397 -20.39 17.41 27.38
CA ILE A 397 -19.50 16.40 27.94
C ILE A 397 -20.35 15.34 28.65
N ASN A 398 -20.25 14.09 28.21
CA ASN A 398 -21.02 12.96 28.73
C ASN A 398 -22.54 13.21 28.77
N GLY A 399 -23.09 13.90 27.76
CA GLY A 399 -24.50 14.25 27.68
C GLY A 399 -24.90 15.51 28.45
N ASN A 400 -23.99 16.14 29.20
CA ASN A 400 -24.26 17.38 29.94
C ASN A 400 -23.72 18.58 29.17
N GLU A 401 -24.58 19.57 28.96
CA GLU A 401 -24.17 20.86 28.40
C GLU A 401 -23.26 21.58 29.40
N VAL A 402 -22.07 21.94 28.94
CA VAL A 402 -21.10 22.71 29.71
C VAL A 402 -21.25 24.15 29.31
N THR A 403 -21.57 25.01 30.27
CA THR A 403 -21.54 26.46 30.05
C THR A 403 -20.10 26.90 30.07
N ILE A 404 -19.64 27.44 28.94
CA ILE A 404 -18.30 28.01 28.83
C ILE A 404 -18.34 29.37 29.54
N PRO A 405 -17.47 29.60 30.53
CA PRO A 405 -17.33 30.92 31.13
C PRO A 405 -17.07 31.92 30.00
N GLN A 406 -17.87 32.97 29.92
CA GLN A 406 -17.52 34.11 29.07
C GLN A 406 -16.37 34.83 29.76
N ASP A 407 -15.38 35.30 29.00
CA ASP A 407 -14.27 36.09 29.52
C ASP A 407 -14.78 37.17 30.46
N ASP A 408 -14.49 37.01 31.75
CA ASP A 408 -14.81 38.03 32.74
C ASP A 408 -13.65 39.03 32.70
N PRO A 409 -13.90 40.31 32.34
CA PRO A 409 -12.85 41.32 32.28
C PRO A 409 -12.23 41.63 33.65
N GLU A 410 -12.76 41.08 34.75
CA GLU A 410 -12.17 41.15 36.09
C GLU A 410 -11.33 39.91 36.47
N THR A 411 -11.29 38.85 35.65
CA THR A 411 -10.38 37.71 35.85
C THR A 411 -8.94 38.12 35.49
N PRO A 412 -7.93 37.78 36.31
CA PRO A 412 -6.52 38.02 35.97
C PRO A 412 -6.15 37.33 34.65
N GLU A 413 -5.31 37.97 33.85
CA GLU A 413 -4.79 37.49 32.55
C GLU A 413 -4.07 36.12 32.65
N ASP A 414 -3.72 35.67 33.86
CA ASP A 414 -3.05 34.38 34.14
C ASP A 414 -4.00 33.15 34.17
N GLU A 415 -5.30 33.28 33.88
CA GLU A 415 -6.25 32.15 33.71
C GLU A 415 -7.06 32.26 32.40
N SER A 416 -6.38 32.47 31.26
CA SER A 416 -6.99 32.68 29.94
C SER A 416 -7.70 31.45 29.35
N PHE A 417 -7.59 30.28 29.97
CA PHE A 417 -8.18 29.02 29.49
C PHE A 417 -9.03 28.33 30.58
N THR A 418 -10.05 27.58 30.15
CA THR A 418 -10.87 26.76 31.07
C THR A 418 -10.40 25.31 31.07
N GLU A 419 -9.94 24.83 32.22
CA GLU A 419 -9.58 23.43 32.44
C GLU A 419 -10.77 22.61 32.96
N ILE A 420 -11.08 21.50 32.29
CA ILE A 420 -12.16 20.57 32.66
C ILE A 420 -11.59 19.16 32.82
N PRO A 421 -11.33 18.71 34.06
CA PRO A 421 -10.86 17.36 34.29
C PRO A 421 -11.98 16.33 34.05
N LEU A 422 -11.75 15.38 33.15
CA LEU A 422 -12.67 14.27 32.84
C LEU A 422 -12.34 12.98 33.62
N GLY A 423 -11.41 13.06 34.57
CA GLY A 423 -10.96 11.94 35.38
C GLY A 423 -10.07 11.00 34.58
N PRO A 424 -10.37 9.70 34.46
CA PRO A 424 -9.49 8.73 33.80
C PRO A 424 -9.41 8.90 32.28
N LEU A 425 -10.27 9.74 31.68
CA LEU A 425 -10.25 10.01 30.24
C LEU A 425 -9.23 11.10 29.88
N GLY A 426 -8.82 11.95 30.82
CA GLY A 426 -7.93 13.08 30.55
C GLY A 426 -8.53 14.42 30.95
N THR A 427 -8.03 15.48 30.33
CA THR A 427 -8.40 16.87 30.61
C THR A 427 -8.75 17.59 29.30
N VAL A 428 -9.82 18.39 29.34
CA VAL A 428 -10.17 19.29 28.24
C VAL A 428 -9.77 20.70 28.64
N PHE A 429 -9.01 21.36 27.78
CA PHE A 429 -8.67 22.77 27.84
C PHE A 429 -9.48 23.51 26.77
N LEU A 430 -10.11 24.62 27.16
CA LEU A 430 -10.89 25.48 26.27
C LEU A 430 -10.25 26.85 26.23
N ASN A 431 -10.22 27.49 25.05
CA ASN A 431 -9.60 28.80 24.86
C ASN A 431 -8.14 28.82 25.34
N TRP A 432 -7.37 27.81 24.94
CA TRP A 432 -5.99 27.70 25.34
C TRP A 432 -5.11 28.65 24.54
N GLU A 433 -4.15 29.27 25.21
CA GLU A 433 -3.21 30.26 24.68
C GLU A 433 -1.81 29.92 25.16
N ASP A 434 -0.85 30.05 24.25
CA ASP A 434 0.57 30.08 24.56
C ASP A 434 1.19 31.24 23.78
N ASP A 435 1.74 32.19 24.52
CA ASP A 435 2.34 33.42 23.99
C ASP A 435 3.79 33.49 24.50
N SER A 436 4.74 33.25 23.59
CA SER A 436 6.18 33.35 23.87
C SER A 436 6.72 34.78 23.71
N GLY A 437 5.90 35.70 23.20
CA GLY A 437 6.22 37.09 22.86
C GLY A 437 6.50 37.31 21.38
N ASP A 438 7.06 36.31 20.70
CA ASP A 438 7.31 36.25 19.26
C ASP A 438 6.35 35.31 18.52
N GLU A 439 5.85 34.25 19.18
CA GLU A 439 4.80 33.36 18.67
C GLU A 439 3.56 33.42 19.58
N LEU A 440 2.37 33.45 18.97
CA LEU A 440 1.08 33.28 19.63
C LEU A 440 0.39 32.06 19.05
N THR A 441 0.19 31.04 19.89
CA THR A 441 -0.64 29.87 19.57
C THR A 441 -2.00 29.97 20.27
N ARG A 442 -3.07 29.90 19.49
CA ARG A 442 -4.46 29.82 19.96
C ARG A 442 -5.06 28.47 19.66
N ARG A 443 -5.70 27.85 20.66
CA ARG A 443 -6.46 26.61 20.50
C ARG A 443 -7.86 26.74 21.07
N ALA A 444 -8.87 26.49 20.25
CA ALA A 444 -10.25 26.51 20.72
C ALA A 444 -10.50 25.36 21.70
N VAL A 445 -10.17 24.13 21.31
CA VAL A 445 -10.28 22.95 22.19
C VAL A 445 -9.01 22.12 22.11
N PHE A 446 -8.39 21.88 23.25
CA PHE A 446 -7.28 20.94 23.39
C PHE A 446 -7.67 19.85 24.39
N PHE A 447 -7.65 18.60 23.95
CA PHE A 447 -7.93 17.45 24.80
C PHE A 447 -6.65 16.63 24.98
N GLU A 448 -6.19 16.52 26.21
CA GLU A 448 -5.04 15.70 26.58
C GLU A 448 -5.57 14.44 27.28
N GLY A 449 -5.47 13.26 26.65
CA GLY A 449 -6.00 12.05 27.27
C GLY A 449 -6.21 10.80 26.42
N SER A 450 -6.75 9.75 27.05
CA SER A 450 -7.03 8.45 26.43
C SER A 450 -8.53 8.25 26.16
N PRO A 451 -8.92 7.50 25.11
CA PRO A 451 -8.10 6.66 24.24
C PRO A 451 -7.54 7.34 22.98
N LEU A 452 -7.83 8.63 22.74
CA LEU A 452 -7.50 9.26 21.45
C LEU A 452 -6.08 9.84 21.37
N GLY A 453 -5.40 10.02 22.50
CA GLY A 453 -4.19 10.83 22.54
C GLY A 453 -4.55 12.32 22.58
N ASP A 454 -3.57 13.14 22.26
CA ASP A 454 -3.72 14.60 22.25
C ASP A 454 -4.51 15.01 21.00
N VAL A 455 -5.67 15.61 21.21
CA VAL A 455 -6.57 16.06 20.14
C VAL A 455 -6.71 17.57 20.22
N ILE A 456 -6.32 18.25 19.15
CA ILE A 456 -6.39 19.69 19.03
C ILE A 456 -7.43 20.01 17.95
N ILE A 457 -8.35 20.92 18.27
CA ILE A 457 -9.45 21.31 17.41
C ILE A 457 -9.46 22.83 17.32
N GLY A 458 -9.29 23.34 16.09
CA GLY A 458 -9.12 24.76 15.82
C GLY A 458 -7.85 25.29 16.48
N GLU A 459 -6.73 25.19 15.78
CA GLU A 459 -5.45 25.80 16.14
C GLU A 459 -5.11 26.90 15.13
N ALA A 460 -4.78 28.07 15.62
CA ALA A 460 -4.25 29.17 14.82
C ALA A 460 -2.96 29.66 15.47
N ILE A 461 -1.95 29.91 14.64
CA ILE A 461 -0.62 30.34 15.05
C ILE A 461 -0.30 31.59 14.25
N ALA A 462 0.16 32.63 14.92
CA ALA A 462 0.79 33.80 14.31
C ALA A 462 2.15 34.00 15.00
N ASP A 463 3.18 34.16 14.21
CA ASP A 463 4.57 34.31 14.63
C ASP A 463 5.19 35.49 13.87
N TYR A 464 6.30 36.02 14.38
CA TYR A 464 7.13 36.93 13.61
C TYR A 464 8.62 36.75 13.92
N SER A 465 9.43 36.90 12.88
CA SER A 465 10.88 37.01 12.99
C SER A 465 11.31 38.46 12.80
N GLY A 466 12.52 38.82 13.23
CA GLY A 466 13.09 40.16 12.97
C GLY A 466 12.22 41.33 13.47
N ASN A 467 12.01 42.33 12.61
CA ASN A 467 11.10 43.45 12.85
C ASN A 467 10.16 43.65 11.65
N PRO A 468 9.00 42.98 11.60
CA PRO A 468 8.11 43.07 10.43
C PRO A 468 7.42 44.42 10.25
N CYS A 469 7.76 45.37 11.12
CA CYS A 469 7.16 46.68 11.22
C CYS A 469 8.17 47.83 11.01
N ALA A 470 9.34 47.51 10.44
CA ALA A 470 10.47 48.43 10.23
C ALA A 470 10.19 49.58 9.26
#